data_AF-A0A354TS98-F1
#
_entry.id   AF-A0A354TS98-F1
#
_cell.length_a   1.000
_cell.length_b   1.000
_cell.length_c   1.000
_cell.angle_alpha   90.00
_cell.angle_beta   90.00
_cell.angle_gamma   90.00
#
_symmetry.space_group_name_H-M   'P 1'
#
loop_
_entity.id
_entity.type
_entity.pdbx_description
1 polymer ?
#
loop_
_entity_poly.entity_id
_entity_poly.type
_entity_poly.pdbx_seq_one_letter_code
_entity_poly.pdbx_strand_id
1 'polypeptide(L)' 'SLRIMDADANLWSFQKRDIESYERSEQSTMPGYGQALSDGELDDLVAYLFSLRREVLPQ' A
#
# COMPACT_ATOMS: atom_id res chain seq x y z
N SER A 1 16.75 11.85 -8.82
CA SER A 1 15.37 12.29 -9.04
C SER A 1 14.51 11.90 -7.84
N LEU A 2 13.46 12.67 -7.57
CA LEU A 2 12.38 12.31 -6.65
C LEU A 2 11.20 11.80 -7.49
N ARG A 3 10.51 10.77 -7.04
CA ARG A 3 9.30 10.25 -7.68
C ARG A 3 8.18 10.19 -6.67
N ILE A 4 7.02 10.74 -7.02
CA ILE A 4 5.86 10.83 -6.14
C ILE A 4 4.67 10.29 -6.93
N MET A 5 3.91 9.39 -6.30
CA MET A 5 2.61 8.95 -6.80
C MET A 5 1.53 9.78 -6.10
N ASP A 6 0.64 10.40 -6.86
CA ASP A 6 -0.50 11.12 -6.29
C ASP A 6 -1.68 10.17 -5.97
N ALA A 7 -2.76 10.75 -5.45
CA ALA A 7 -3.98 9.99 -5.10
C ALA A 7 -4.68 9.36 -6.30
N ASP A 8 -4.45 9.89 -7.51
CA ASP A 8 -5.02 9.40 -8.78
C ASP A 8 -4.09 8.39 -9.48
N ALA A 9 -3.07 7.90 -8.76
CA ALA A 9 -2.05 6.97 -9.24
C ALA A 9 -1.16 7.50 -10.38
N ASN A 10 -1.12 8.82 -10.59
CA ASN A 10 -0.16 9.40 -11.53
C ASN A 10 1.23 9.47 -10.90
N LEU A 11 2.24 9.08 -11.68
CA LEU A 11 3.63 9.10 -11.25
C LEU A 11 4.34 10.35 -11.74
N TRP A 12 4.66 11.24 -10.82
CA TRP A 12 5.41 12.47 -11.07
C TRP A 12 6.90 12.26 -10.83
N SER A 13 7.75 12.90 -11.62
CA SER A 13 9.20 12.86 -11.42
C SER A 13 9.82 14.25 -11.45
N PHE A 14 10.59 14.56 -10.41
CA PHE A 14 11.27 15.83 -10.24
C PHE A 14 12.78 15.63 -10.18
N GLN A 15 13.53 16.59 -10.73
CA GLN A 15 14.97 16.65 -10.55
C GLN A 15 15.27 17.35 -9.23
N LYS A 16 16.23 16.83 -8.45
CA LYS A 16 16.55 17.36 -7.12
C LYS A 16 17.01 18.82 -7.14
N ARG A 17 17.60 19.28 -8.25
CA ARG A 17 18.04 20.66 -8.45
C ARG A 17 16.89 21.67 -8.64
N ASP A 18 15.72 21.19 -9.03
CA ASP A 18 14.54 22.00 -9.33
C ASP A 18 13.56 22.03 -8.14
N ILE A 19 13.98 21.52 -6.96
CA ILE A 19 13.19 21.43 -5.74
C ILE A 19 13.77 22.41 -4.71
N GLU A 20 12.97 23.39 -4.28
CA GLU A 20 13.37 24.37 -3.26
C GLU A 20 13.51 23.71 -1.88
N SER A 21 12.54 22.88 -1.49
CA SER A 21 12.57 22.11 -0.25
C SER A 21 11.74 20.84 -0.38
N TYR A 22 12.05 19.83 0.44
CA TYR A 22 11.23 18.64 0.57
C TYR A 22 11.29 18.11 2.02
N GLU A 23 10.16 17.65 2.52
CA GLU A 23 10.05 17.00 3.82
C GLU A 23 9.53 15.57 3.63
N ARG A 24 10.10 14.62 4.36
CA ARG A 24 9.61 13.24 4.40
C ARG A 24 8.85 13.04 5.68
N SER A 25 7.54 12.89 5.59
CA SER A 25 6.76 12.37 6.70
C SER A 25 7.12 10.91 6.96
N GLU A 26 7.45 10.58 8.21
CA GLU A 26 7.62 9.20 8.65
C GLU A 26 6.26 8.54 8.99
N GLN A 27 5.19 9.33 9.02
CA GLN A 27 3.84 8.81 9.19
C GLN A 27 3.43 8.03 7.95
N SER A 28 3.18 6.74 8.15
CA SER A 28 2.67 5.87 7.09
C SER A 28 1.31 6.37 6.61
N THR A 29 1.14 6.49 5.29
CA THR A 29 -0.17 6.68 4.65
C THR A 29 -0.99 5.40 4.65
N MET A 30 -0.36 4.24 4.94
CA MET A 30 -1.09 2.99 5.12
C MET A 30 -1.89 3.08 6.43
N PRO A 31 -3.22 2.94 6.40
CA PRO A 31 -4.03 2.92 7.61
C PRO A 31 -3.60 1.77 8.52
N GLY A 32 -3.45 2.05 9.81
CA GLY A 32 -3.16 1.04 10.82
C GLY A 32 -4.42 0.30 11.22
N TYR A 33 -4.56 -0.97 10.83
CA TYR A 33 -5.71 -1.82 11.17
C TYR A 33 -5.51 -2.69 12.42
N GLY A 34 -4.44 -2.47 13.19
CA GLY A 34 -4.03 -3.36 14.30
C GLY A 34 -5.04 -3.50 15.45
N GLN A 35 -6.09 -2.67 15.50
CA GLN A 35 -7.22 -2.79 16.44
C GLN A 35 -8.58 -2.73 15.73
N ALA A 36 -8.59 -2.78 14.39
CA ALA A 36 -9.81 -2.68 13.61
C ALA A 36 -10.55 -4.03 13.49
N LEU A 37 -9.85 -5.13 13.75
CA LEU A 37 -10.36 -6.49 13.63
C LEU A 37 -10.07 -7.25 14.92
N SER A 38 -11.04 -8.03 15.37
CA SER A 38 -10.81 -9.09 16.36
C SER A 38 -9.98 -10.23 15.76
N ASP A 39 -9.39 -11.07 16.61
CA ASP A 39 -8.60 -12.23 16.16
C ASP A 39 -9.40 -13.16 15.23
N GLY A 40 -10.69 -13.36 15.51
CA GLY A 40 -11.56 -14.19 14.66
C GLY A 40 -11.87 -13.57 13.30
N GLU A 41 -12.10 -12.25 13.25
CA GLU A 41 -12.30 -11.54 11.97
C GLU A 41 -11.02 -11.52 11.12
N LEU A 42 -9.85 -11.50 11.76
CA LEU A 42 -8.57 -11.63 11.07
C LEU A 42 -8.41 -13.01 10.44
N ASP A 43 -8.74 -14.08 11.17
CA ASP A 43 -8.72 -15.45 10.67
C ASP A 43 -9.66 -15.63 9.46
N ASP A 44 -10.88 -15.09 9.54
CA ASP A 44 -11.86 -15.13 8.45
C ASP A 44 -11.36 -14.36 7.21
N LEU A 45 -10.75 -13.19 7.40
CA LEU A 45 -10.16 -12.40 6.30
C LEU A 45 -9.04 -13.16 5.61
N VAL A 46 -8.16 -13.81 6.38
CA VAL A 46 -7.07 -14.63 5.84
C VAL A 46 -7.62 -15.82 5.06
N ALA A 47 -8.64 -16.51 5.58
CA ALA A 47 -9.31 -17.61 4.89
C ALA A 47 -9.94 -17.16 3.57
N TYR A 48 -10.62 -16.01 3.57
CA TYR A 48 -11.20 -15.43 2.36
C TYR A 48 -10.13 -15.08 1.31
N LEU A 49 -9.07 -14.35 1.69
CA LEU A 49 -7.97 -14.02 0.77
C LEU A 49 -7.27 -15.26 0.21
N PHE A 50 -7.16 -16.33 1.01
CA PHE A 50 -6.63 -17.61 0.55
C PHE A 50 -7.53 -18.26 -0.50
N SER A 51 -8.85 -18.22 -0.31
CA SER A 51 -9.83 -18.73 -1.29
C SER A 51 -9.80 -17.98 -2.62
N LEU A 52 -9.41 -16.69 -2.61
CA LEU A 52 -9.26 -15.88 -3.82
C LEU A 52 -8.02 -16.25 -4.66
N ARG A 53 -7.09 -17.05 -4.11
CA ARG A 53 -5.99 -17.60 -4.90
C ARG A 53 -6.59 -18.61 -5.88
N ARG A 54 -6.77 -18.17 -7.11
CA ARG A 54 -7.13 -19.02 -8.26
C ARG A 54 -6.14 -20.19 -8.28
N GLU A 55 -6.63 -21.42 -8.13
CA GLU A 55 -5.82 -22.61 -8.37
C GLU A 55 -5.18 -22.46 -9.76
N VAL A 56 -3.86 -22.38 -9.80
CA VAL A 56 -3.12 -22.54 -11.05
C VAL A 56 -3.26 -24.02 -11.37
N LEU A 57 -4.30 -24.37 -12.13
CA LEU A 57 -4.44 -25.70 -12.73
C LEU A 57 -3.12 -26.00 -13.46
N PRO A 58 -2.39 -27.06 -13.09
CA PRO A 58 -1.21 -27.47 -13.83
C PRO A 58 -1.65 -27.84 -15.25
N GLN A 59 -1.01 -27.22 -16.24
CA GLN A 59 -1.19 -27.49 -17.67
C GLN A 59 -0.52 -28.81 -18.07
#